data_AF-A0A7K2WQR7-F1
#
_entry.id   AF-A0A7K2WQR7-F1
#
_cell.length_a   1.000
_cell.length_b   1.000
_cell.length_c   1.000
_cell.angle_alpha   90.00
_cell.angle_beta   90.00
_cell.angle_gamma   90.00
#
_symmetry.space_group_name_H-M   'P 1'
#
loop_
_entity.id
_entity.type
_entity.pdbx_description
1 polymer ?
#
loop_
_entity_poly.entity_id
_entity_poly.type
_entity_poly.pdbx_seq_one_letter_code
_entity_poly.pdbx_strand_id
1 'polypeptide(L)'
;MTYRVETYEKTFAGTDSFIAQHRSAGTGILPASMQLEMAVLGLLRRGEFTPLELTDLAFLRPFTVPDDGRGTVTLDVTFGPHPRFEVTAGPDRKALSTGSGRPLPAVPAPPAVWHVTCEERLTPEALYGSWSRHGLEYGPDFRTVRDLRVGDGVAEAVLRCDAEPLPWYVHPLLVDGVFQVVSCALQGPAERSAPVPLLPIGVSRFSLLPGFARLAGPVTVRVRRTAVEGAYSVADALVLTPSGEPVAELTGVRMRRMPPAVPAAASVSPVLSVSAVSAESAALARLATRIQWAEAPAPAPREPVTGTWVVLHHGDTDALGVHTARALRAEGAEVVEVVPEGRGGVGDAGDAGDGRRIMPDIDEDAFRRLWEDIGEPVEGVVHLWNTGPVRPAREELRTGLYGALAAVKTLGERQRKARFFVVTEHAQPVADEDRPVPERAAVWGLIRTAAVEYPGLRPRLVDLGPVGGAEAAAGSVAAALARTASAGTASADGVPADGVPAGTA
;
A
#
# COMPACT_ATOMS: atom_id res chain seq x y z
N MET A 1 30.65 8.88 15.73
CA MET A 1 29.53 9.81 16.02
C MET A 1 28.57 9.09 16.93
N THR A 2 28.35 9.58 18.14
CA THR A 2 27.43 8.96 19.11
C THR A 2 26.03 9.46 18.82
N TYR A 3 25.12 8.58 18.40
CA TYR A 3 23.70 8.89 18.30
C TYR A 3 23.16 9.12 19.72
N ARG A 4 22.49 10.25 19.94
CA ARG A 4 21.82 10.55 21.22
C ARG A 4 20.35 10.22 21.04
N VAL A 5 19.80 9.37 21.90
CA VAL A 5 18.37 9.07 21.92
C VAL A 5 17.71 9.83 23.06
N GLU A 6 16.59 10.50 22.78
CA GLU A 6 15.68 11.03 23.80
C GLU A 6 14.33 10.34 23.69
N THR A 7 13.77 9.94 24.83
CA THR A 7 12.52 9.20 24.91
C THR A 7 11.51 10.00 25.73
N TYR A 8 10.29 10.14 25.22
CA TYR A 8 9.20 10.89 25.82
C TYR A 8 7.95 10.02 25.89
N GLU A 9 7.26 10.01 27.03
CA GLU A 9 6.04 9.20 27.22
C GLU A 9 4.83 10.07 27.49
N LYS A 10 3.69 9.67 26.94
CA LYS A 10 2.39 10.28 27.20
C LYS A 10 1.32 9.20 27.33
N THR A 11 0.64 9.19 28.46
CA THR A 11 -0.58 8.42 28.65
C THR A 11 -1.79 9.26 28.26
N PHE A 12 -2.62 8.71 27.39
CA PHE A 12 -3.91 9.23 26.98
C PHE A 12 -5.03 8.47 27.68
N ALA A 13 -6.04 9.18 28.15
CA ALA A 13 -7.30 8.61 28.61
C ALA A 13 -8.35 8.67 27.49
N GLY A 14 -9.32 7.75 27.50
CA GLY A 14 -10.46 7.78 26.58
C GLY A 14 -11.25 9.10 26.62
N THR A 15 -11.23 9.76 27.78
CA THR A 15 -11.88 11.04 28.04
C THR A 15 -11.04 12.26 27.64
N ASP A 16 -9.77 12.09 27.22
CA ASP A 16 -8.98 13.21 26.72
C ASP A 16 -9.65 13.77 25.46
N SER A 17 -9.79 15.10 25.38
CA SER A 17 -10.59 15.77 24.33
C SER A 17 -10.26 15.30 22.91
N PHE A 18 -8.97 15.11 22.59
CA PHE A 18 -8.53 14.66 21.26
C PHE A 18 -8.99 13.23 20.92
N ILE A 19 -9.05 12.36 21.91
CA ILE A 19 -9.47 10.97 21.77
C ILE A 19 -11.00 10.88 21.72
N ALA A 20 -11.66 11.59 22.63
CA ALA A 20 -13.12 11.60 22.73
C ALA A 20 -13.79 12.19 21.48
N GLN A 21 -13.14 13.14 20.80
CA GLN A 21 -13.66 13.82 19.61
C GLN A 21 -13.16 13.26 18.27
N HIS A 22 -12.30 12.25 18.28
CA HIS A 22 -11.80 11.64 17.04
C HIS A 22 -12.00 10.12 17.12
N ARG A 23 -13.16 9.65 16.66
CA ARG A 23 -13.60 8.26 16.89
C ARG A 23 -13.81 7.50 15.60
N SER A 24 -13.48 6.21 15.62
CA SER A 24 -13.75 5.28 14.53
C SER A 24 -14.48 4.06 15.08
N ALA A 25 -15.60 3.70 14.47
CA ALA A 25 -16.50 2.62 14.89
C ALA A 25 -16.80 2.68 16.41
N GLY A 26 -17.06 3.89 16.92
CA GLY A 26 -17.34 4.12 18.32
C GLY A 26 -16.14 3.97 19.27
N THR A 27 -14.90 3.89 18.78
CA THR A 27 -13.68 3.86 19.63
C THR A 27 -12.82 5.09 19.38
N GLY A 28 -12.32 5.72 20.45
CA GLY A 28 -11.41 6.87 20.34
C GLY A 28 -10.08 6.50 19.69
N ILE A 29 -9.61 7.33 18.76
CA ILE A 29 -8.35 7.14 18.03
C ILE A 29 -7.49 8.40 18.18
N LEU A 30 -6.20 8.22 18.48
CA LEU A 30 -5.23 9.30 18.41
C LEU A 30 -4.99 9.68 16.94
N PRO A 31 -5.35 10.90 16.52
CA PRO A 31 -5.22 11.32 15.13
C PRO A 31 -3.74 11.36 14.70
N ALA A 32 -3.51 11.12 13.42
CA ALA A 32 -2.18 11.21 12.80
C ALA A 32 -1.54 12.59 13.03
N SER A 33 -2.35 13.66 13.00
CA SER A 33 -1.90 15.03 13.24
C SER A 33 -1.32 15.27 14.64
N MET A 34 -1.84 14.58 15.67
CA MET A 34 -1.29 14.68 17.03
C MET A 34 0.06 13.97 17.15
N GLN A 35 0.26 12.88 16.40
CA GLN A 35 1.56 12.20 16.33
C GLN A 35 2.61 13.08 15.64
N LEU A 36 2.21 13.90 14.65
CA LEU A 36 3.09 14.89 14.03
C LEU A 36 3.51 15.99 15.01
N GLU A 37 2.57 16.50 15.82
CA GLU A 37 2.90 17.47 16.88
C GLU A 37 3.88 16.88 17.89
N MET A 38 3.65 15.64 18.34
CA MET A 38 4.59 14.96 19.24
C MET A 38 5.99 14.85 18.62
N ALA A 39 6.08 14.45 17.34
CA ALA A 39 7.35 14.32 16.63
C ALA A 39 8.08 15.66 16.55
N VAL A 40 7.39 16.74 16.18
CA VAL A 40 7.97 18.09 16.12
C VAL A 40 8.44 18.57 17.49
N LEU A 41 7.60 18.40 18.51
CA LEU A 41 7.93 18.76 19.89
C LEU A 41 9.20 18.04 20.38
N GLY A 42 9.36 16.76 20.04
CA GLY A 42 10.55 15.97 20.36
C GLY A 42 11.79 16.40 19.56
N LEU A 43 11.65 16.63 18.25
CA LEU A 43 12.74 17.07 17.37
C LEU A 43 13.28 18.44 17.76
N LEU A 44 12.41 19.36 18.15
CA LEU A 44 12.79 20.68 18.68
C LEU A 44 13.23 20.62 20.14
N ARG A 45 13.21 19.44 20.76
CA ARG A 45 13.60 19.22 22.17
C ARG A 45 12.86 20.16 23.11
N ARG A 46 11.59 20.44 22.79
CA ARG A 46 10.73 21.40 23.51
C ARG A 46 11.30 22.83 23.59
N GLY A 47 12.24 23.17 22.71
CA GLY A 47 12.77 24.52 22.52
C GLY A 47 11.86 25.38 21.65
N GLU A 48 12.27 26.60 21.32
CA GLU A 48 11.48 27.50 20.48
C GLU A 48 11.19 26.91 19.09
N PHE A 49 10.05 27.29 18.52
CA PHE A 49 9.71 26.90 17.16
C PHE A 49 10.78 27.38 16.19
N THR A 50 11.32 26.46 15.40
CA THR A 50 12.11 26.76 14.21
C THR A 50 11.49 26.07 13.01
N PRO A 51 11.46 26.72 11.83
CA PRO A 51 10.98 26.07 10.62
C PRO A 51 11.70 24.75 10.40
N LEU A 52 10.95 23.72 10.02
CA LEU A 52 11.47 22.38 9.82
C LEU A 52 10.64 21.64 8.80
N GLU A 53 11.18 20.55 8.29
CA GLU A 53 10.41 19.59 7.54
C GLU A 53 10.52 18.20 8.17
N LEU A 54 9.42 17.46 8.07
CA LEU A 54 9.38 16.04 8.31
C LEU A 54 9.37 15.32 6.97
N THR A 55 10.15 14.24 6.84
CA THR A 55 10.21 13.42 5.62
C THR A 55 9.95 11.96 5.95
N ASP A 56 9.51 11.22 4.93
CA ASP A 56 9.30 9.77 5.01
C ASP A 56 8.35 9.39 6.15
N LEU A 57 7.29 10.19 6.34
CA LEU A 57 6.28 9.97 7.36
C LEU A 57 5.46 8.74 6.99
N ALA A 58 5.39 7.78 7.90
CA ALA A 58 4.55 6.59 7.77
C ALA A 58 3.66 6.44 9.01
N PHE A 59 2.35 6.27 8.80
CA PHE A 59 1.38 5.92 9.85
C PHE A 59 1.02 4.46 9.70
N LEU A 60 1.61 3.62 10.55
CA LEU A 60 1.64 2.17 10.40
C LEU A 60 0.38 1.51 10.97
N ARG A 61 -0.13 2.02 12.09
CA ARG A 61 -1.34 1.50 12.75
C ARG A 61 -2.04 2.57 13.58
N PRO A 62 -3.37 2.49 13.73
CA PRO A 62 -4.09 3.37 14.63
C PRO A 62 -3.74 3.06 16.09
N PHE A 63 -3.74 4.09 16.92
CA PHE A 63 -3.71 3.94 18.37
C PHE A 63 -5.10 4.25 18.92
N THR A 64 -5.75 3.21 19.45
CA THR A 64 -7.11 3.25 19.96
C THR A 64 -7.11 3.30 21.49
N VAL A 65 -8.00 4.09 22.07
CA VAL A 65 -8.21 4.15 23.52
C VAL A 65 -9.72 4.00 23.80
N PRO A 66 -10.13 2.98 24.59
CA PRO A 66 -11.51 2.84 25.05
C PRO A 66 -11.93 4.00 25.94
N ASP A 67 -13.24 4.26 26.05
CA ASP A 67 -13.78 5.43 26.78
C ASP A 67 -13.40 5.45 28.27
N ASP A 68 -13.42 4.30 28.92
CA ASP A 68 -13.00 4.07 30.30
C ASP A 68 -11.53 3.65 30.42
N GLY A 69 -10.82 3.60 29.29
CA GLY A 69 -9.47 3.09 29.18
C GLY A 69 -8.39 4.16 29.23
N ARG A 70 -7.15 3.69 29.32
CA ARG A 70 -5.94 4.47 29.14
C ARG A 70 -4.97 3.72 28.24
N GLY A 71 -4.20 4.46 27.46
CA GLY A 71 -3.10 3.90 26.68
C GLY A 71 -1.90 4.82 26.74
N THR A 72 -0.70 4.22 26.77
CA THR A 72 0.55 4.97 26.73
C THR A 72 1.17 4.88 25.34
N VAL A 73 1.56 6.04 24.83
CA VAL A 73 2.44 6.17 23.67
C VAL A 73 3.81 6.64 24.12
N THR A 74 4.83 6.18 23.42
CA THR A 74 6.21 6.61 23.63
C THR A 74 6.82 7.07 22.32
N LEU A 75 7.43 8.25 22.36
CA LEU A 75 8.19 8.85 21.28
C LEU A 75 9.68 8.67 21.56
N ASP A 76 10.39 7.98 20.68
CA ASP A 76 11.85 7.99 20.65
C ASP A 76 12.33 8.94 19.54
N VAL A 77 13.29 9.80 19.88
CA VAL A 77 13.96 10.68 18.93
C VAL A 77 15.45 10.37 18.93
N THR A 78 15.97 9.90 17.80
CA THR A 78 17.38 9.62 17.60
C THR A 78 18.04 10.79 16.90
N PHE A 79 18.86 11.54 17.64
CA PHE A 79 19.61 12.68 17.12
C PHE A 79 20.91 12.23 16.45
N GLY A 80 21.17 12.80 15.28
CA GLY A 80 22.35 12.61 14.45
C GLY A 80 22.32 13.59 13.28
N PRO A 81 23.10 13.38 12.21
CA PRO A 81 23.05 14.22 11.01
C PRO A 81 21.66 14.26 10.34
N HIS A 82 20.90 13.17 10.49
CA HIS A 82 19.51 13.05 10.02
C HIS A 82 18.65 12.54 11.20
N PRO A 83 18.11 13.45 12.02
CA PRO A 83 17.26 13.07 13.15
C PRO A 83 16.07 12.23 12.71
N ARG A 84 15.81 11.14 13.44
CA ARG A 84 14.68 10.24 13.21
C ARG A 84 13.81 10.16 14.44
N PHE A 85 12.52 9.91 14.22
CA PHE A 85 11.60 9.64 15.30
C PHE A 85 10.79 8.37 15.05
N GLU A 86 10.39 7.74 16.15
CA GLU A 86 9.44 6.63 16.15
C GLU A 86 8.46 6.82 17.30
N VAL A 87 7.17 6.74 16.99
CA VAL A 87 6.09 6.71 17.98
C VAL A 87 5.65 5.27 18.11
N THR A 88 5.63 4.75 19.33
CA THR A 88 5.24 3.39 19.66
C THR A 88 4.15 3.37 20.73
N ALA A 89 3.48 2.25 20.91
CA ALA A 89 2.45 2.08 21.93
C ALA A 89 2.56 0.77 22.72
N GLY A 90 2.16 0.86 23.97
CA GLY A 90 2.09 -0.27 24.89
C GLY A 90 3.45 -0.84 25.30
N PRO A 91 3.44 -1.88 26.15
CA PRO A 91 4.67 -2.48 26.68
C PRO A 91 5.54 -3.10 25.58
N ASP A 92 4.93 -3.64 24.53
CA ASP A 92 5.62 -4.28 23.42
C ASP A 92 6.20 -3.29 22.38
N ARG A 93 6.10 -1.97 22.64
CA ARG A 93 6.63 -0.92 21.74
C ARG A 93 6.17 -1.05 20.30
N LYS A 94 4.87 -1.33 20.09
CA LYS A 94 4.29 -1.49 18.75
C LYS A 94 4.37 -0.16 17.98
N ALA A 95 5.08 -0.14 16.85
CA ALA A 95 5.28 1.05 16.03
C ALA A 95 3.96 1.62 15.47
N LEU A 96 3.64 2.85 15.86
CA LEU A 96 2.49 3.63 15.40
C LEU A 96 2.83 4.47 14.18
N SER A 97 3.93 5.23 14.27
CA SER A 97 4.41 6.07 13.19
C SER A 97 5.91 6.27 13.24
N THR A 98 6.52 6.59 12.11
CA THR A 98 7.93 6.94 12.02
C THR A 98 8.15 8.04 10.98
N GLY A 99 9.30 8.70 11.06
CA GLY A 99 9.77 9.64 10.06
C GLY A 99 11.13 10.20 10.41
N SER A 100 11.62 11.08 9.54
CA SER A 100 12.80 11.89 9.78
C SER A 100 12.42 13.35 9.90
N GLY A 101 13.25 14.13 10.58
CA GLY A 101 13.05 15.57 10.71
C GLY A 101 14.34 16.33 10.50
N ARG A 102 14.28 17.45 9.77
CA ARG A 102 15.42 18.36 9.66
C ARG A 102 14.98 19.82 9.75
N PRO A 103 15.80 20.69 10.36
CA PRO A 103 15.52 22.11 10.37
C PRO A 103 15.58 22.66 8.94
N LEU A 104 14.71 23.62 8.68
CA LEU A 104 14.78 24.49 7.51
C LEU A 104 15.55 25.77 7.90
N PRO A 105 16.04 26.55 6.91
CA PRO A 105 16.52 27.89 7.18
C PRO A 105 15.45 28.72 7.90
N ALA A 106 15.86 29.68 8.75
CA ALA A 106 14.93 30.52 9.51
C ALA A 106 13.93 31.29 8.62
N VAL A 107 14.35 31.61 7.39
CA VAL A 107 13.51 32.15 6.32
C VAL A 107 13.63 31.20 5.12
N PRO A 108 12.83 30.13 5.05
CA PRO A 108 12.83 29.24 3.92
C PRO A 108 12.23 29.94 2.70
N ALA A 109 12.64 29.55 1.49
CA ALA A 109 11.96 30.00 0.28
C ALA A 109 10.50 29.50 0.32
N PRO A 110 9.50 30.37 0.07
CA PRO A 110 8.11 29.94 0.08
C PRO A 110 7.87 28.95 -1.06
N PRO A 111 7.04 27.91 -0.85
CA PRO A 111 6.62 27.01 -1.92
C PRO A 111 5.83 27.79 -2.98
N ALA A 112 5.81 27.27 -4.21
CA ALA A 112 4.99 27.83 -5.26
C ALA A 112 3.51 27.77 -4.85
N VAL A 113 2.78 28.89 -4.96
CA VAL A 113 1.34 28.91 -4.69
C VAL A 113 0.60 28.55 -5.97
N TRP A 114 -0.08 27.41 -5.98
CA TRP A 114 -0.95 27.01 -7.09
C TRP A 114 -2.42 27.35 -6.80
N HIS A 115 -3.20 27.45 -7.87
CA HIS A 115 -4.64 27.61 -7.84
C HIS A 115 -5.33 26.33 -8.28
N VAL A 116 -6.53 26.10 -7.76
CA VAL A 116 -7.40 25.01 -8.16
C VAL A 116 -8.77 25.57 -8.53
N THR A 117 -9.42 24.95 -9.50
CA THR A 117 -10.80 25.29 -9.86
C THR A 117 -11.69 24.18 -9.35
N CYS A 118 -12.62 24.52 -8.46
CA CYS A 118 -13.52 23.56 -7.81
C CYS A 118 -14.99 23.88 -8.15
N GLU A 119 -15.64 22.94 -8.80
CA GLU A 119 -16.96 23.10 -9.42
C GLU A 119 -18.08 22.89 -8.41
N GLU A 120 -17.92 21.90 -7.53
CA GLU A 120 -18.96 21.43 -6.63
C GLU A 120 -18.72 21.94 -5.22
N ARG A 121 -19.79 22.42 -4.55
CA ARG A 121 -19.74 22.78 -3.14
C ARG A 121 -20.16 21.58 -2.29
N LEU A 122 -19.35 21.21 -1.31
CA LEU A 122 -19.69 20.22 -0.31
C LEU A 122 -19.87 20.91 1.05
N THR A 123 -21.07 20.84 1.60
CA THR A 123 -21.36 21.46 2.91
C THR A 123 -20.70 20.65 4.05
N PRO A 124 -20.21 21.30 5.12
CA PRO A 124 -19.68 20.60 6.29
C PRO A 124 -20.64 19.56 6.88
N GLU A 125 -21.95 19.84 6.89
CA GLU A 125 -22.98 18.94 7.39
C GLU A 125 -23.05 17.64 6.58
N ALA A 126 -23.01 17.75 5.25
CA ALA A 126 -22.98 16.59 4.35
C ALA A 126 -21.68 15.78 4.50
N LEU A 127 -20.53 16.47 4.63
CA LEU A 127 -19.24 15.84 4.86
C LEU A 127 -19.23 15.00 6.14
N TYR A 128 -19.45 15.65 7.29
CA TYR A 128 -19.36 14.99 8.60
C TYR A 128 -20.52 14.00 8.81
N GLY A 129 -21.69 14.26 8.23
CA GLY A 129 -22.80 13.31 8.21
C GLY A 129 -22.50 12.06 7.39
N SER A 130 -21.79 12.20 6.26
CA SER A 130 -21.33 11.05 5.47
C SER A 130 -20.31 10.22 6.22
N TRP A 131 -19.31 10.85 6.82
CA TRP A 131 -18.27 10.13 7.55
C TRP A 131 -18.79 9.44 8.81
N SER A 132 -19.71 10.05 9.55
CA SER A 132 -20.37 9.41 10.69
C SER A 132 -21.11 8.13 10.28
N ARG A 133 -21.80 8.14 9.12
CA ARG A 133 -22.42 6.92 8.55
C ARG A 133 -21.42 5.83 8.17
N HIS A 134 -20.18 6.19 7.87
CA HIS A 134 -19.07 5.27 7.63
C HIS A 134 -18.29 4.93 8.90
N GLY A 135 -18.77 5.35 10.08
CA GLY A 135 -18.18 5.06 11.37
C GLY A 135 -17.03 5.98 11.78
N LEU A 136 -16.70 7.03 11.01
CA LEU A 136 -15.73 8.05 11.43
C LEU A 136 -16.45 9.27 11.99
N GLU A 137 -16.36 9.45 13.31
CA GLU A 137 -17.07 10.49 14.04
C GLU A 137 -16.09 11.56 14.53
N TYR A 138 -16.31 12.78 14.04
CA TYR A 138 -15.61 13.96 14.51
C TYR A 138 -16.49 14.76 15.47
N GLY A 139 -15.94 15.05 16.64
CA GLY A 139 -16.48 16.02 17.59
C GLY A 139 -16.26 17.46 17.14
N PRO A 140 -16.88 18.43 17.84
CA PRO A 140 -16.92 19.84 17.42
C PRO A 140 -15.55 20.46 17.08
N ASP A 141 -14.51 20.15 17.84
CA ASP A 141 -13.18 20.75 17.68
C ASP A 141 -12.46 20.24 16.41
N PHE A 142 -12.73 19.00 16.01
CA PHE A 142 -12.18 18.43 14.77
C PHE A 142 -13.01 18.79 13.54
N ARG A 143 -14.19 19.39 13.70
CA ARG A 143 -15.01 19.88 12.58
C ARG A 143 -14.50 21.23 12.07
N THR A 144 -13.25 21.25 11.65
CA THR A 144 -12.53 22.47 11.29
C THR A 144 -12.93 23.02 9.92
N VAL A 145 -13.50 22.20 9.02
CA VAL A 145 -13.93 22.62 7.68
C VAL A 145 -15.15 23.54 7.77
N ARG A 146 -15.03 24.78 7.26
CA ARG A 146 -16.10 25.80 7.28
C ARG A 146 -16.72 26.04 5.91
N ASP A 147 -15.91 26.01 4.87
CA ASP A 147 -16.35 26.02 3.49
C ASP A 147 -15.46 25.05 2.71
N LEU A 148 -16.05 24.31 1.79
CA LEU A 148 -15.34 23.30 1.01
C LEU A 148 -15.94 23.23 -0.39
N ARG A 149 -15.04 23.35 -1.37
CA ARG A 149 -15.33 23.09 -2.78
C ARG A 149 -14.43 21.97 -3.27
N VAL A 150 -14.99 21.08 -4.06
CA VAL A 150 -14.31 19.91 -4.62
C VAL A 150 -14.44 19.90 -6.14
N GLY A 151 -13.48 19.26 -6.80
CA GLY A 151 -13.48 18.98 -8.23
C GLY A 151 -12.87 17.61 -8.49
N ASP A 152 -12.50 17.33 -9.74
CA ASP A 152 -11.78 16.09 -10.06
C ASP A 152 -10.32 16.17 -9.59
N GLY A 153 -10.02 15.50 -8.48
CA GLY A 153 -8.67 15.46 -7.94
C GLY A 153 -8.24 16.75 -7.28
N VAL A 154 -9.14 17.69 -7.01
CA VAL A 154 -8.80 18.98 -6.38
C VAL A 154 -9.81 19.35 -5.32
N ALA A 155 -9.36 20.09 -4.31
CA ALA A 155 -10.25 20.71 -3.35
C ALA A 155 -9.67 22.05 -2.85
N GLU A 156 -10.55 22.97 -2.52
CA GLU A 156 -10.23 24.19 -1.79
C GLU A 156 -11.16 24.30 -0.59
N ALA A 157 -10.59 24.58 0.58
CA ALA A 157 -11.36 24.69 1.82
C ALA A 157 -10.88 25.83 2.70
N VAL A 158 -11.81 26.40 3.46
CA VAL A 158 -11.50 27.27 4.59
C VAL A 158 -11.59 26.44 5.86
N LEU A 159 -10.49 26.34 6.60
CA LEU A 159 -10.43 25.68 7.91
C LEU A 159 -10.41 26.72 9.02
N ARG A 160 -11.10 26.44 10.13
CA ARG A 160 -11.06 27.23 11.36
C ARG A 160 -11.19 26.33 12.58
N CYS A 161 -10.23 26.46 13.50
CA CYS A 161 -10.29 25.86 14.83
C CYS A 161 -10.93 26.86 15.80
N ASP A 162 -11.93 26.40 16.57
CA ASP A 162 -12.61 27.20 17.60
C ASP A 162 -12.19 26.79 19.03
N ALA A 163 -11.34 25.77 19.16
CA ALA A 163 -10.82 25.33 20.44
C ALA A 163 -9.88 26.39 21.04
N GLU A 164 -9.71 26.35 22.36
CA GLU A 164 -8.81 27.27 23.06
C GLU A 164 -7.39 27.22 22.48
N PRO A 165 -6.75 28.38 22.24
CA PRO A 165 -5.42 28.42 21.68
C PRO A 165 -4.42 27.83 22.68
N LEU A 166 -3.75 26.77 22.26
CA LEU A 166 -2.62 26.15 22.95
C LEU A 166 -1.34 26.38 22.13
N PRO A 167 -0.15 26.34 22.76
CA PRO A 167 1.12 26.65 22.10
C PRO A 167 1.59 25.49 21.22
N TRP A 168 0.83 25.17 20.18
CA TRP A 168 1.14 24.11 19.23
C TRP A 168 2.25 24.55 18.28
N TYR A 169 3.22 23.67 18.03
CA TYR A 169 4.10 23.85 16.86
C TYR A 169 3.38 23.46 15.58
N VAL A 170 2.63 22.37 15.66
CA VAL A 170 1.78 21.80 14.62
C VAL A 170 0.38 21.74 15.18
N HIS A 171 -0.48 22.69 14.82
CA HIS A 171 -1.86 22.72 15.31
C HIS A 171 -2.61 21.44 14.87
N PRO A 172 -2.88 20.48 15.79
CA PRO A 172 -3.29 19.13 15.39
C PRO A 172 -4.68 19.11 14.74
N LEU A 173 -5.59 19.96 15.21
CA LEU A 173 -6.95 20.09 14.64
C LEU A 173 -6.94 20.66 13.21
N LEU A 174 -6.07 21.64 12.92
CA LEU A 174 -5.94 22.21 11.58
C LEU A 174 -5.25 21.23 10.63
N VAL A 175 -4.19 20.54 11.08
CA VAL A 175 -3.53 19.52 10.25
C VAL A 175 -4.44 18.33 10.00
N ASP A 176 -5.26 17.91 10.97
CA ASP A 176 -6.29 16.91 10.71
C ASP A 176 -7.29 17.44 9.67
N GLY A 177 -7.73 18.69 9.79
CA GLY A 177 -8.54 19.35 8.77
C GLY A 177 -7.90 19.34 7.37
N VAL A 178 -6.57 19.48 7.25
CA VAL A 178 -5.88 19.32 5.96
C VAL A 178 -6.07 17.90 5.44
N PHE A 179 -5.89 16.87 6.28
CA PHE A 179 -6.17 15.48 5.89
C PHE A 179 -7.62 15.26 5.50
N GLN A 180 -8.56 15.93 6.16
CA GLN A 180 -9.98 15.88 5.82
C GLN A 180 -10.24 16.42 4.41
N VAL A 181 -9.63 17.57 4.06
CA VAL A 181 -9.75 18.17 2.72
C VAL A 181 -9.06 17.30 1.67
N VAL A 182 -7.91 16.71 2.00
CA VAL A 182 -7.24 15.75 1.12
C VAL A 182 -8.12 14.53 0.86
N SER A 183 -8.77 13.97 1.89
CA SER A 183 -9.74 12.89 1.71
C SER A 183 -10.85 13.28 0.73
N CYS A 184 -11.33 14.53 0.76
CA CYS A 184 -12.37 15.02 -0.17
C CYS A 184 -11.86 15.20 -1.60
N ALA A 185 -10.64 15.70 -1.80
CA ALA A 185 -10.04 15.88 -3.13
C ALA A 185 -9.80 14.55 -3.87
N LEU A 186 -9.66 13.46 -3.12
CA LEU A 186 -9.33 12.12 -3.64
C LEU A 186 -10.57 11.27 -3.94
N GLN A 187 -11.78 11.82 -3.83
CA GLN A 187 -13.02 11.10 -4.15
C GLN A 187 -13.20 10.94 -5.66
N GLY A 188 -13.87 9.87 -6.07
CA GLY A 188 -14.35 9.70 -7.43
C GLY A 188 -15.59 10.57 -7.68
N PRO A 189 -16.02 10.73 -8.95
CA PRO A 189 -17.18 11.55 -9.29
C PRO A 189 -18.48 11.13 -8.57
N ALA A 190 -18.67 9.84 -8.32
CA ALA A 190 -19.86 9.30 -7.68
C ALA A 190 -19.92 9.62 -6.18
N GLU A 191 -18.76 9.79 -5.53
CA GLU A 191 -18.67 9.99 -4.08
C GLU A 191 -18.53 11.46 -3.66
N ARG A 192 -18.45 12.42 -4.60
CA ARG A 192 -18.21 13.84 -4.27
C ARG A 192 -19.29 14.47 -3.38
N SER A 193 -20.57 14.10 -3.57
CA SER A 193 -21.68 14.60 -2.76
C SER A 193 -21.84 13.89 -1.41
N ALA A 194 -21.25 12.70 -1.26
CA ALA A 194 -21.32 11.87 -0.06
C ALA A 194 -20.00 11.11 0.12
N PRO A 195 -18.92 11.80 0.52
CA PRO A 195 -17.58 11.23 0.51
C PRO A 195 -17.45 10.08 1.51
N VAL A 196 -16.66 9.09 1.15
CA VAL A 196 -16.22 8.00 2.03
C VAL A 196 -14.92 8.46 2.71
N PRO A 197 -14.74 8.26 4.02
CA PRO A 197 -13.51 8.71 4.68
C PRO A 197 -12.28 7.95 4.18
N LEU A 198 -11.19 8.68 3.93
CA LEU A 198 -9.87 8.12 3.71
C LEU A 198 -8.96 8.53 4.88
N LEU A 199 -8.12 7.59 5.32
CA LEU A 199 -7.19 7.77 6.43
C LEU A 199 -5.77 8.02 5.90
N PRO A 200 -4.99 8.93 6.52
CA PRO A 200 -3.60 9.14 6.18
C PRO A 200 -2.76 7.94 6.59
N ILE A 201 -1.97 7.43 5.65
CA ILE A 201 -1.03 6.32 5.88
C ILE A 201 0.43 6.74 5.68
N GLY A 202 0.67 7.92 5.13
CA GLY A 202 2.00 8.51 5.05
C GLY A 202 2.02 9.86 4.35
N VAL A 203 3.14 10.57 4.49
CA VAL A 203 3.40 11.86 3.84
C VAL A 203 4.88 11.89 3.44
N SER A 204 5.17 12.12 2.17
CA SER A 204 6.57 12.13 1.71
C SER A 204 7.35 13.31 2.32
N ARG A 205 6.75 14.50 2.35
CA ARG A 205 7.32 15.67 3.03
C ARG A 205 6.23 16.53 3.65
N PHE A 206 6.45 16.98 4.87
CA PHE A 206 5.64 17.99 5.55
C PHE A 206 6.52 19.15 6.00
N SER A 207 6.43 20.27 5.31
CA SER A 207 7.20 21.49 5.59
C SER A 207 6.38 22.45 6.45
N LEU A 208 6.91 22.81 7.62
CA LEU A 208 6.35 23.77 8.56
C LEU A 208 7.13 25.09 8.43
N LEU A 209 6.46 26.11 7.91
CA LEU A 209 7.06 27.40 7.61
C LEU A 209 6.83 28.38 8.77
N PRO A 210 7.55 29.52 8.81
CA PRO A 210 7.24 30.58 9.75
C PRO A 210 5.74 30.93 9.76
N GLY A 211 5.18 31.15 10.95
CA GLY A 211 3.79 31.58 11.11
C GLY A 211 2.78 30.45 11.37
N PHE A 212 3.07 29.19 11.00
CA PHE A 212 2.13 28.08 11.25
C PHE A 212 1.81 27.89 12.74
N ALA A 213 2.84 27.88 13.59
CA ALA A 213 2.70 27.76 15.05
C ALA A 213 1.98 28.96 15.71
N ARG A 214 1.74 30.05 14.95
CA ARG A 214 1.11 31.29 15.44
C ARG A 214 -0.24 31.57 14.78
N LEU A 215 -0.82 30.57 14.09
CA LEU A 215 -2.12 30.72 13.45
C LEU A 215 -3.21 30.98 14.51
N ALA A 216 -3.86 32.13 14.41
CA ALA A 216 -4.96 32.55 15.29
C ALA A 216 -6.30 32.76 14.56
N GLY A 217 -6.36 32.39 13.27
CA GLY A 217 -7.50 32.65 12.40
C GLY A 217 -7.71 31.56 11.36
N PRO A 218 -8.71 31.72 10.48
CA PRO A 218 -8.98 30.75 9.44
C PRO A 218 -7.80 30.64 8.47
N VAL A 219 -7.63 29.45 7.89
CA VAL A 219 -6.64 29.18 6.84
C VAL A 219 -7.33 28.66 5.60
N THR A 220 -6.75 28.94 4.44
CA THR A 220 -7.19 28.33 3.18
C THR A 220 -6.30 27.13 2.88
N VAL A 221 -6.92 25.99 2.57
CA VAL A 221 -6.23 24.77 2.17
C VAL A 221 -6.54 24.49 0.72
N ARG A 222 -5.50 24.27 -0.08
CA ARG A 222 -5.62 23.84 -1.48
C ARG A 222 -5.00 22.48 -1.66
N VAL A 223 -5.73 21.58 -2.31
CA VAL A 223 -5.29 20.20 -2.55
C VAL A 223 -5.35 19.90 -4.03
N ARG A 224 -4.34 19.16 -4.51
CA ARG A 224 -4.35 18.51 -5.82
C ARG A 224 -3.88 17.06 -5.72
N ARG A 225 -4.58 16.15 -6.38
CA ARG A 225 -4.20 14.75 -6.56
C ARG A 225 -3.00 14.72 -7.50
N THR A 226 -1.95 14.02 -7.10
CA THR A 226 -0.71 13.89 -7.87
C THR A 226 -0.55 12.50 -8.47
N ALA A 227 -1.10 11.47 -7.81
CA ALA A 227 -1.08 10.11 -8.32
C ALA A 227 -2.23 9.26 -7.74
N VAL A 228 -2.49 8.15 -8.41
CA VAL A 228 -3.28 7.02 -7.89
C VAL A 228 -2.37 5.80 -7.98
N GLU A 229 -2.01 5.22 -6.84
CA GLU A 229 -1.03 4.14 -6.72
C GLU A 229 -1.71 2.91 -6.11
N GLY A 230 -2.32 2.08 -6.95
CA GLY A 230 -3.02 0.87 -6.51
C GLY A 230 -4.14 1.17 -5.53
N ALA A 231 -3.98 0.76 -4.27
CA ALA A 231 -4.97 0.94 -3.20
C ALA A 231 -4.94 2.31 -2.51
N TYR A 232 -3.99 3.18 -2.88
CA TYR A 232 -3.79 4.48 -2.24
C TYR A 232 -3.89 5.61 -3.26
N SER A 233 -4.46 6.73 -2.84
CA SER A 233 -4.43 7.97 -3.61
C SER A 233 -3.46 8.96 -2.98
N VAL A 234 -2.76 9.71 -3.83
CA VAL A 234 -1.69 10.61 -3.41
C VAL A 234 -2.05 12.05 -3.78
N ALA A 235 -1.85 12.97 -2.85
CA ALA A 235 -2.10 14.39 -3.08
C ALA A 235 -1.02 15.28 -2.46
N ASP A 236 -0.92 16.49 -2.99
CA ASP A 236 -0.23 17.60 -2.33
C ASP A 236 -1.26 18.54 -1.72
N ALA A 237 -0.93 19.13 -0.57
CA ALA A 237 -1.75 20.13 0.11
C ALA A 237 -0.91 21.34 0.50
N LEU A 238 -1.46 22.53 0.26
CA LEU A 238 -0.88 23.81 0.64
C LEU A 238 -1.80 24.51 1.64
N VAL A 239 -1.22 24.98 2.76
CA VAL A 239 -1.95 25.75 3.78
C VAL A 239 -1.53 27.22 3.67
N LEU A 240 -2.51 28.08 3.49
CA LEU A 240 -2.35 29.51 3.26
C LEU A 240 -3.00 30.31 4.39
N THR A 241 -2.38 31.43 4.77
CA THR A 241 -3.03 32.45 5.58
C THR A 241 -4.19 33.12 4.82
N PRO A 242 -5.05 33.92 5.49
CA PRO A 242 -6.04 34.75 4.80
C PRO A 242 -5.45 35.74 3.78
N SER A 243 -4.18 36.12 3.92
CA SER A 243 -3.48 36.98 2.95
C SER A 243 -2.88 36.20 1.77
N GLY A 244 -3.03 34.87 1.73
CA GLY A 244 -2.51 34.02 0.67
C GLY A 244 -1.05 33.60 0.83
N GLU A 245 -0.45 33.79 2.01
CA GLU A 245 0.92 33.39 2.31
C GLU A 245 0.98 31.91 2.70
N PRO A 246 1.88 31.09 2.13
CA PRO A 246 2.03 29.70 2.51
C PRO A 246 2.68 29.55 3.89
N VAL A 247 2.02 28.80 4.78
CA VAL A 247 2.49 28.52 6.14
C VAL A 247 2.81 27.04 6.37
N ALA A 248 2.29 26.15 5.51
CA ALA A 248 2.71 24.75 5.48
C ALA A 248 2.47 24.13 4.10
N GLU A 249 3.27 23.13 3.77
CA GLU A 249 3.13 22.32 2.56
C GLU A 249 3.26 20.85 2.91
N LEU A 250 2.31 20.03 2.47
CA LEU A 250 2.37 18.58 2.54
C LEU A 250 2.48 18.06 1.10
N THR A 251 3.52 17.30 0.80
CA THR A 251 3.67 16.65 -0.51
C THR A 251 3.62 15.13 -0.37
N GLY A 252 3.00 14.49 -1.35
CA GLY A 252 2.87 13.04 -1.36
C GLY A 252 2.08 12.48 -0.16
N VAL A 253 0.98 13.15 0.22
CA VAL A 253 0.05 12.65 1.24
C VAL A 253 -0.65 11.42 0.70
N ARG A 254 -0.36 10.25 1.27
CA ARG A 254 -0.93 8.96 0.91
C ARG A 254 -2.14 8.67 1.77
N MET A 255 -3.27 8.44 1.13
CA MET A 255 -4.54 8.15 1.78
C MET A 255 -5.04 6.76 1.42
N ARG A 256 -5.58 6.03 2.40
CA ARG A 256 -6.26 4.75 2.21
C ARG A 256 -7.73 4.88 2.57
N ARG A 257 -8.65 4.34 1.76
CA ARG A 257 -10.08 4.25 2.12
C ARG A 257 -10.27 3.52 3.44
N MET A 258 -11.16 4.04 4.28
CA MET A 258 -11.63 3.34 5.46
C MET A 258 -12.46 2.12 5.00
N PRO A 259 -12.23 0.92 5.55
CA PRO A 259 -13.09 -0.22 5.29
C PRO A 259 -14.55 0.12 5.67
N PRO A 260 -15.55 -0.37 4.93
CA PRO A 260 -16.95 -0.12 5.27
C PRO A 260 -17.25 -0.57 6.71
N ALA A 261 -17.86 0.30 7.49
CA ALA A 261 -18.35 -0.05 8.80
C ALA A 261 -19.48 -1.08 8.64
N VAL A 262 -19.28 -2.31 9.14
CA VAL A 262 -20.37 -3.28 9.23
C VAL A 262 -21.34 -2.77 10.29
N PRO A 263 -22.63 -2.49 9.95
CA PRO A 263 -23.60 -2.07 10.94
C PRO A 263 -23.75 -3.17 12.00
N ALA A 264 -23.69 -2.79 13.27
CA ALA A 264 -23.90 -3.72 14.40
C ALA A 264 -25.27 -4.45 14.35
N ALA A 265 -26.20 -3.98 13.53
CA ALA A 265 -27.53 -4.56 13.33
C ALA A 265 -27.70 -5.38 12.03
N ALA A 266 -26.71 -5.42 11.13
CA ALA A 266 -26.81 -6.12 9.83
C ALA A 266 -26.04 -7.45 9.79
N SER A 267 -25.40 -7.87 10.88
CA SER A 267 -24.85 -9.22 11.02
C SER A 267 -25.94 -10.23 11.40
N VAL A 268 -26.92 -10.40 10.52
CA VAL A 268 -27.74 -11.61 10.50
C VAL A 268 -27.83 -12.07 9.06
N SER A 269 -26.87 -12.89 8.63
CA SER A 269 -27.09 -13.83 7.52
C SER A 269 -27.57 -15.17 8.11
N PRO A 270 -28.53 -15.84 7.46
CA PRO A 270 -29.33 -16.89 8.08
C PRO A 270 -28.70 -18.26 7.84
N VAL A 271 -27.57 -18.59 8.46
CA VAL A 271 -27.12 -19.99 8.52
C VAL A 271 -26.40 -20.22 9.85
N LEU A 272 -26.99 -21.11 10.65
CA LEU A 272 -26.60 -21.54 12.02
C LEU A 272 -27.09 -20.63 13.15
N SER A 273 -28.29 -20.93 13.65
CA SER A 273 -28.70 -20.59 15.01
C SER A 273 -27.80 -21.31 16.01
N VAL A 274 -26.73 -20.65 16.45
CA VAL A 274 -26.01 -21.06 17.66
C VAL A 274 -26.27 -20.00 18.72
N SER A 275 -27.22 -20.31 19.61
CA SER A 275 -27.42 -19.55 20.84
C SER A 275 -26.12 -19.50 21.65
N ALA A 276 -25.84 -18.32 22.19
CA ALA A 276 -24.78 -18.03 23.16
C ALA A 276 -23.34 -18.25 22.66
N VAL A 277 -22.88 -17.38 21.77
CA VAL A 277 -21.43 -17.11 21.65
C VAL A 277 -21.08 -15.96 22.60
N SER A 278 -20.09 -16.17 23.47
CA SER A 278 -19.64 -15.17 24.44
C SER A 278 -19.02 -13.95 23.72
N ALA A 279 -18.94 -12.81 24.41
CA ALA A 279 -18.27 -11.61 23.89
C ALA A 279 -16.82 -11.89 23.43
N GLU A 280 -16.17 -12.88 24.04
CA GLU A 280 -14.82 -13.34 23.72
C GLU A 280 -14.75 -14.02 22.34
N SER A 281 -15.75 -14.82 21.97
CA SER A 281 -15.83 -15.45 20.65
C SER A 281 -16.14 -14.44 19.54
N ALA A 282 -16.92 -13.40 19.83
CA ALA A 282 -17.16 -12.31 18.88
C ALA A 282 -15.90 -11.47 18.64
N ALA A 283 -15.08 -11.25 19.68
CA ALA A 283 -13.77 -10.62 19.52
C ALA A 283 -12.80 -11.50 18.72
N LEU A 284 -12.80 -12.81 18.94
CA LEU A 284 -12.00 -13.77 18.16
C LEU A 284 -12.40 -13.77 16.68
N ALA A 285 -13.70 -13.72 16.39
CA ALA A 285 -14.21 -13.67 15.02
C ALA A 285 -13.75 -12.41 14.27
N ARG A 286 -13.52 -11.28 14.96
CA ARG A 286 -12.98 -10.04 14.37
C ARG A 286 -11.46 -10.09 14.11
N LEU A 287 -10.74 -10.99 14.75
CA LEU A 287 -9.31 -11.22 14.53
C LEU A 287 -9.05 -12.28 13.45
N ALA A 288 -10.05 -13.12 13.16
CA ALA A 288 -9.96 -14.14 12.13
C ALA A 288 -10.08 -13.50 10.74
N THR A 289 -9.05 -13.65 9.93
CA THR A 289 -9.09 -13.32 8.51
C THR A 289 -8.90 -14.58 7.70
N ARG A 290 -9.64 -14.70 6.59
CA ARG A 290 -9.51 -15.80 5.64
C ARG A 290 -9.48 -15.22 4.23
N ILE A 291 -8.67 -15.81 3.36
CA ILE A 291 -8.69 -15.51 1.93
C ILE A 291 -10.00 -16.05 1.37
N GLN A 292 -10.78 -15.19 0.71
CA GLN A 292 -11.94 -15.57 -0.07
C GLN A 292 -11.66 -15.31 -1.55
N TRP A 293 -11.96 -16.29 -2.38
CA TRP A 293 -11.87 -16.19 -3.82
C TRP A 293 -13.20 -15.69 -4.37
N ALA A 294 -13.13 -14.72 -5.28
CA ALA A 294 -14.30 -14.18 -5.96
C ALA A 294 -14.06 -14.26 -7.46
N GLU A 295 -15.11 -14.56 -8.22
CA GLU A 295 -15.07 -14.51 -9.67
C GLU A 295 -14.79 -13.07 -10.13
N ALA A 296 -13.88 -12.93 -11.09
CA ALA A 296 -13.54 -11.65 -11.70
C ALA A 296 -13.92 -11.68 -13.19
N PRO A 297 -14.40 -10.55 -13.76
CA PRO A 297 -14.73 -10.48 -15.18
C PRO A 297 -13.49 -10.71 -16.05
N ALA A 298 -13.70 -11.19 -17.28
CA ALA A 298 -12.63 -11.38 -18.24
C ALA A 298 -11.84 -10.06 -18.46
N PRO A 299 -10.50 -10.12 -18.49
CA PRO A 299 -9.67 -8.92 -18.51
C PRO A 299 -9.84 -8.09 -19.79
N ALA A 300 -9.58 -6.79 -19.67
CA ALA A 300 -9.59 -5.81 -20.76
C ALA A 300 -8.53 -6.11 -21.85
N PRO A 301 -8.62 -5.47 -23.04
CA PRO A 301 -7.73 -5.74 -24.17
C PRO A 301 -6.24 -5.52 -23.85
N ARG A 302 -5.41 -6.38 -24.46
CA ARG A 302 -3.97 -6.53 -24.20
C ARG A 302 -3.14 -5.32 -24.64
N GLU A 303 -2.18 -4.90 -23.82
CA GLU A 303 -0.99 -4.19 -24.30
C GLU A 303 -0.01 -5.20 -24.93
N PRO A 304 0.65 -4.88 -26.06
CA PRO A 304 1.67 -5.74 -26.64
C PRO A 304 2.83 -5.95 -25.68
N VAL A 305 3.26 -7.20 -25.51
CA VAL A 305 4.43 -7.53 -24.70
C VAL A 305 5.69 -7.42 -25.57
N THR A 306 6.47 -6.36 -25.37
CA THR A 306 7.74 -6.09 -26.08
C THR A 306 8.96 -6.19 -25.14
N GLY A 307 10.17 -6.19 -25.70
CA GLY A 307 11.42 -6.21 -24.93
C GLY A 307 11.85 -7.62 -24.53
N THR A 308 12.88 -7.71 -23.69
CA THR A 308 13.47 -9.00 -23.29
C THR A 308 12.73 -9.62 -22.11
N TRP A 309 12.23 -10.84 -22.30
CA TRP A 309 11.46 -11.60 -21.32
C TRP A 309 12.15 -12.92 -20.97
N VAL A 310 12.14 -13.27 -19.69
CA VAL A 310 12.76 -14.49 -19.19
C VAL A 310 11.69 -15.48 -18.77
N VAL A 311 11.67 -16.68 -19.35
CA VAL A 311 10.71 -17.74 -19.03
C VAL A 311 11.46 -18.90 -18.37
N LEU A 312 11.24 -19.10 -17.08
CA LEU A 312 11.85 -20.18 -16.28
C LEU A 312 10.91 -21.38 -16.29
N HIS A 313 11.27 -22.46 -16.98
CA HIS A 313 10.40 -23.63 -17.15
C HIS A 313 11.18 -24.96 -17.14
N HIS A 314 10.50 -26.10 -17.16
CA HIS A 314 11.13 -27.43 -16.97
C HIS A 314 11.67 -28.09 -18.27
N GLY A 315 11.80 -27.34 -19.37
CA GLY A 315 12.35 -27.81 -20.64
C GLY A 315 11.29 -28.22 -21.67
N ASP A 316 11.68 -28.97 -22.70
CA ASP A 316 10.83 -29.22 -23.88
C ASP A 316 9.59 -30.07 -23.58
N THR A 317 9.62 -30.81 -22.46
CA THR A 317 8.48 -31.59 -21.98
C THR A 317 7.48 -30.75 -21.17
N ASP A 318 7.84 -29.52 -20.82
CA ASP A 318 6.97 -28.54 -20.17
C ASP A 318 6.16 -27.79 -21.24
N ALA A 319 5.03 -28.39 -21.61
CA ALA A 319 4.14 -27.80 -22.61
C ALA A 319 3.71 -26.37 -22.24
N LEU A 320 3.49 -26.07 -20.96
CA LEU A 320 3.11 -24.73 -20.52
C LEU A 320 4.24 -23.72 -20.76
N GLY A 321 5.48 -24.10 -20.41
CA GLY A 321 6.69 -23.31 -20.68
C GLY A 321 6.85 -22.97 -22.15
N VAL A 322 6.81 -23.99 -23.01
CA VAL A 322 6.97 -23.84 -24.46
C VAL A 322 5.88 -22.95 -25.07
N HIS A 323 4.61 -23.16 -24.69
CA HIS A 323 3.51 -22.35 -25.22
C HIS A 323 3.55 -20.91 -24.70
N THR A 324 3.98 -20.69 -23.46
CA THR A 324 4.16 -19.33 -22.89
C THR A 324 5.26 -18.58 -23.63
N ALA A 325 6.41 -19.21 -23.86
CA ALA A 325 7.51 -18.62 -24.63
C ALA A 325 7.08 -18.30 -26.08
N ARG A 326 6.33 -19.22 -26.72
CA ARG A 326 5.79 -19.01 -28.07
C ARG A 326 4.80 -17.86 -28.13
N ALA A 327 3.90 -17.74 -27.15
CA ALA A 327 2.92 -16.66 -27.07
C ALA A 327 3.61 -15.30 -26.92
N LEU A 328 4.62 -15.20 -26.05
CA LEU A 328 5.40 -13.98 -25.86
C LEU A 328 6.17 -13.57 -27.13
N ARG A 329 6.79 -14.52 -27.83
CA ARG A 329 7.45 -14.25 -29.12
C ARG A 329 6.45 -13.77 -30.18
N ALA A 330 5.25 -14.35 -30.22
CA ALA A 330 4.20 -13.94 -31.15
C ALA A 330 3.69 -12.50 -30.89
N GLU A 331 3.82 -12.00 -29.66
CA GLU A 331 3.49 -10.62 -29.29
C GLU A 331 4.65 -9.63 -29.53
N GLY A 332 5.85 -10.11 -29.88
CA GLY A 332 7.02 -9.29 -30.23
C GLY A 332 8.09 -9.20 -29.14
N ALA A 333 8.04 -10.04 -28.10
CA ALA A 333 9.09 -10.12 -27.08
C ALA A 333 10.29 -10.95 -27.56
N GLU A 334 11.48 -10.53 -27.14
CA GLU A 334 12.68 -11.37 -27.19
C GLU A 334 12.67 -12.30 -25.98
N VAL A 335 12.54 -13.61 -26.19
CA VAL A 335 12.36 -14.56 -25.09
C VAL A 335 13.62 -15.36 -24.81
N VAL A 336 14.07 -15.26 -23.56
CA VAL A 336 15.12 -16.06 -22.96
C VAL A 336 14.50 -17.19 -22.14
N GLU A 337 14.72 -18.43 -22.56
CA GLU A 337 14.21 -19.61 -21.85
C GLU A 337 15.27 -20.16 -20.89
N VAL A 338 14.91 -20.35 -19.62
CA VAL A 338 15.84 -20.83 -18.58
C VAL A 338 15.34 -22.16 -18.04
N VAL A 339 16.16 -23.20 -18.17
CA VAL A 339 15.81 -24.58 -17.79
C VAL A 339 16.79 -25.11 -16.74
N PRO A 340 16.34 -25.86 -15.71
CA PRO A 340 17.24 -26.45 -14.73
C PRO A 340 18.04 -27.61 -15.35
N GLU A 341 19.29 -27.76 -14.93
CA GLU A 341 20.13 -28.88 -15.36
C GLU A 341 19.55 -30.24 -14.93
N GLY A 342 19.67 -31.25 -15.79
CA GLY A 342 19.18 -32.62 -15.54
C GLY A 342 17.78 -32.97 -16.09
N ARG A 343 17.07 -32.02 -16.74
CA ARG A 343 15.76 -32.28 -17.39
C ARG A 343 15.68 -31.93 -18.88
N GLY A 344 16.77 -31.48 -19.49
CA GLY A 344 16.90 -31.45 -20.95
C GLY A 344 16.96 -32.88 -21.47
N GLY A 345 16.14 -33.21 -22.47
CA GLY A 345 16.25 -34.49 -23.17
C GLY A 345 17.67 -34.69 -23.70
N VAL A 346 18.08 -35.96 -23.80
CA VAL A 346 19.39 -36.38 -24.33
C VAL A 346 19.62 -35.74 -25.70
N GLY A 347 20.47 -34.70 -25.73
CA GLY A 347 20.77 -33.93 -26.94
C GLY A 347 21.60 -32.68 -26.61
N ASP A 348 22.92 -32.84 -26.72
CA ASP A 348 23.97 -31.83 -26.85
C ASP A 348 24.22 -30.80 -25.72
N ALA A 349 25.31 -31.10 -24.99
CA ALA A 349 26.32 -30.11 -24.70
C ALA A 349 26.89 -29.56 -26.02
N GLY A 350 26.49 -28.33 -26.38
CA GLY A 350 27.09 -27.60 -27.50
C GLY A 350 26.05 -26.97 -28.40
N ASP A 351 25.92 -25.65 -28.30
CA ASP A 351 25.35 -24.76 -29.32
C ASP A 351 23.85 -24.95 -29.64
N ALA A 352 22.98 -24.63 -28.67
CA ALA A 352 21.59 -24.29 -28.98
C ALA A 352 21.48 -22.77 -29.21
N GLY A 353 21.74 -22.34 -30.44
CA GLY A 353 21.45 -20.97 -30.87
C GLY A 353 19.99 -20.59 -30.57
N ASP A 354 19.77 -19.31 -30.26
CA ASP A 354 18.46 -18.65 -30.15
C ASP A 354 17.73 -18.73 -28.78
N GLY A 355 18.41 -18.29 -27.71
CA GLY A 355 17.72 -17.77 -26.50
C GLY A 355 17.52 -18.74 -25.33
N ARG A 356 17.98 -19.99 -25.39
CA ARG A 356 17.87 -20.94 -24.26
C ARG A 356 19.13 -20.99 -23.38
N ARG A 357 18.94 -21.08 -22.07
CA ARG A 357 20.00 -21.13 -21.04
C ARG A 357 19.74 -22.26 -20.06
N ILE A 358 20.78 -23.03 -19.76
CA ILE A 358 20.73 -24.10 -18.74
C ILE A 358 21.24 -23.53 -17.42
N MET A 359 20.47 -23.73 -16.36
CA MET A 359 20.78 -23.29 -15.01
C MET A 359 21.26 -24.48 -14.17
N PRO A 360 22.58 -24.62 -13.93
CA PRO A 360 23.13 -25.75 -13.18
C PRO A 360 22.74 -25.67 -11.69
N ASP A 361 23.03 -24.52 -11.09
CA ASP A 361 22.73 -24.23 -9.69
C ASP A 361 21.57 -23.24 -9.60
N ILE A 362 20.66 -23.48 -8.66
CA ILE A 362 19.53 -22.58 -8.40
C ILE A 362 19.85 -21.80 -7.13
N ASP A 363 20.70 -20.79 -7.29
CA ASP A 363 21.15 -19.88 -6.23
C ASP A 363 21.31 -18.45 -6.75
N GLU A 364 21.62 -17.52 -5.84
CA GLU A 364 21.75 -16.12 -6.18
C GLU A 364 22.90 -15.85 -7.17
N ASP A 365 24.01 -16.59 -7.10
CA ASP A 365 25.16 -16.35 -7.96
C ASP A 365 24.88 -16.78 -9.40
N ALA A 366 24.15 -17.88 -9.58
CA ALA A 366 23.71 -18.33 -10.89
C ALA A 366 22.72 -17.34 -11.53
N PHE A 367 21.80 -16.78 -10.74
CA PHE A 367 20.90 -15.72 -11.22
C PHE A 367 21.63 -14.40 -11.53
N ARG A 368 22.63 -14.00 -10.74
CA ARG A 368 23.47 -12.82 -11.06
C ARG A 368 24.16 -12.99 -12.41
N ARG A 369 24.78 -14.15 -12.66
CA ARG A 369 25.41 -14.47 -13.95
C ARG A 369 24.41 -14.47 -15.10
N LEU A 370 23.22 -15.04 -14.88
CA LEU A 370 22.13 -15.02 -15.87
C LEU A 370 21.75 -13.59 -16.24
N TRP A 371 21.55 -12.71 -15.26
CA TRP A 371 21.23 -11.31 -15.49
C TRP A 371 22.34 -10.60 -16.26
N GLU A 372 23.59 -10.75 -15.82
CA GLU A 372 24.76 -10.19 -16.52
C GLU A 372 24.80 -10.60 -17.99
N ASP A 373 24.58 -11.89 -18.29
CA ASP A 373 24.58 -12.43 -19.66
C ASP A 373 23.41 -11.92 -20.52
N ILE A 374 22.23 -11.69 -19.93
CA ILE A 374 21.06 -11.15 -20.66
C ILE A 374 21.22 -9.65 -20.96
N GLY A 375 21.92 -8.90 -20.12
CA GLY A 375 21.97 -7.43 -20.21
C GLY A 375 20.72 -6.72 -19.63
N GLU A 376 20.65 -5.40 -19.79
CA GLU A 376 19.54 -4.55 -19.33
C GLU A 376 18.86 -3.82 -20.50
N PRO A 377 17.52 -3.63 -20.47
CA PRO A 377 16.60 -4.01 -19.38
C PRO A 377 15.96 -5.40 -19.58
N VAL A 378 15.72 -6.13 -18.48
CA VAL A 378 14.80 -7.27 -18.48
C VAL A 378 13.38 -6.74 -18.28
N GLU A 379 12.54 -6.77 -19.31
CA GLU A 379 11.18 -6.21 -19.24
C GLU A 379 10.28 -7.08 -18.34
N GLY A 380 10.45 -8.40 -18.38
CA GLY A 380 9.69 -9.29 -17.51
C GLY A 380 10.27 -10.68 -17.31
N VAL A 381 9.77 -11.33 -16.25
CA VAL A 381 10.12 -12.68 -15.86
C VAL A 381 8.83 -13.47 -15.65
N VAL A 382 8.73 -14.67 -16.22
CA VAL A 382 7.66 -15.64 -15.98
C VAL A 382 8.28 -16.89 -15.36
N HIS A 383 7.99 -17.12 -14.09
CA HIS A 383 8.53 -18.22 -13.31
C HIS A 383 7.53 -19.38 -13.23
N LEU A 384 7.73 -20.40 -14.08
CA LEU A 384 6.87 -21.59 -14.23
C LEU A 384 7.42 -22.82 -13.50
N TRP A 385 8.53 -22.72 -12.76
CA TRP A 385 9.05 -23.89 -12.06
C TRP A 385 8.11 -24.48 -10.98
N ASN A 386 7.06 -23.78 -10.58
CA ASN A 386 6.01 -24.27 -9.68
C ASN A 386 4.83 -24.94 -10.41
N THR A 387 4.98 -25.35 -11.68
CA THR A 387 3.93 -26.04 -12.45
C THR A 387 4.37 -27.44 -12.90
N GLY A 388 3.44 -28.16 -13.54
CA GLY A 388 3.66 -29.48 -14.11
C GLY A 388 3.52 -30.62 -13.10
N PRO A 389 4.03 -31.81 -13.42
CA PRO A 389 3.96 -32.98 -12.54
C PRO A 389 4.56 -32.68 -11.16
N VAL A 390 3.86 -33.09 -10.10
CA VAL A 390 4.32 -32.91 -8.72
C VAL A 390 5.63 -33.65 -8.50
N ARG A 391 6.62 -32.95 -7.96
CA ARG A 391 7.98 -33.45 -7.68
C ARG A 391 8.14 -33.70 -6.17
N PRO A 392 9.20 -34.42 -5.74
CA PRO A 392 9.54 -34.53 -4.32
C PRO A 392 9.68 -33.16 -3.67
N ALA A 393 9.27 -33.03 -2.41
CA ALA A 393 9.17 -31.75 -1.72
C ALA A 393 10.45 -30.88 -1.78
N ARG A 394 11.62 -31.51 -1.63
CA ARG A 394 12.92 -30.82 -1.71
C ARG A 394 13.16 -30.21 -3.10
N GLU A 395 12.71 -30.86 -4.16
CA GLU A 395 12.86 -30.38 -5.54
C GLU A 395 11.83 -29.30 -5.87
N GLU A 396 10.58 -29.44 -5.42
CA GLU A 396 9.56 -28.38 -5.50
C GLU A 396 10.04 -27.10 -4.82
N LEU A 397 10.56 -27.19 -3.59
CA LEU A 397 11.07 -26.01 -2.87
C LEU A 397 12.33 -25.42 -3.52
N ARG A 398 13.25 -26.27 -4.01
CA ARG A 398 14.48 -25.84 -4.68
C ARG A 398 14.21 -25.02 -5.94
N THR A 399 13.39 -25.55 -6.83
CA THR A 399 13.07 -24.89 -8.10
C THR A 399 12.01 -23.79 -7.90
N GLY A 400 11.02 -24.03 -7.04
CA GLY A 400 9.92 -23.13 -6.76
C GLY A 400 10.27 -21.94 -5.88
N LEU A 401 10.37 -22.18 -4.57
CA LEU A 401 10.56 -21.14 -3.55
C LEU A 401 11.96 -20.51 -3.62
N TYR A 402 13.01 -21.34 -3.58
CA TYR A 402 14.39 -20.84 -3.54
C TYR A 402 14.81 -20.24 -4.89
N GLY A 403 14.36 -20.83 -6.00
CA GLY A 403 14.51 -20.24 -7.34
C GLY A 403 13.85 -18.87 -7.47
N ALA A 404 12.59 -18.74 -7.05
CA ALA A 404 11.90 -17.46 -7.08
C ALA A 404 12.55 -16.40 -6.19
N LEU A 405 13.02 -16.78 -4.99
CA LEU A 405 13.74 -15.89 -4.07
C LEU A 405 15.03 -15.35 -4.69
N ALA A 406 15.87 -16.25 -5.22
CA ALA A 406 17.12 -15.88 -5.85
C ALA A 406 16.87 -14.97 -7.06
N ALA A 407 15.91 -15.32 -7.91
CA ALA A 407 15.54 -14.55 -9.10
C ALA A 407 15.06 -13.13 -8.74
N VAL A 408 14.06 -13.00 -7.86
CA VAL A 408 13.45 -11.70 -7.57
C VAL A 408 14.40 -10.78 -6.81
N LYS A 409 15.18 -11.32 -5.87
CA LYS A 409 16.14 -10.56 -5.07
C LYS A 409 17.26 -9.99 -5.96
N THR A 410 17.90 -10.84 -6.74
CA THR A 410 19.04 -10.43 -7.59
C THR A 410 18.58 -9.53 -8.74
N LEU A 411 17.37 -9.73 -9.29
CA LEU A 411 16.80 -8.80 -10.27
C LEU A 411 16.49 -7.44 -9.64
N GLY A 412 15.94 -7.42 -8.42
CA GLY A 412 15.62 -6.18 -7.67
C GLY A 412 16.85 -5.41 -7.19
N GLU A 413 17.96 -6.09 -6.94
CA GLU A 413 19.29 -5.50 -6.71
C GLU A 413 19.80 -4.78 -7.96
N ARG A 414 19.56 -5.37 -9.14
CA ARG A 414 20.05 -4.90 -10.43
C ARG A 414 19.20 -3.77 -11.04
N GLN A 415 17.88 -3.94 -11.12
CA GLN A 415 16.98 -2.99 -11.80
C GLN A 415 15.74 -2.66 -10.97
N ARG A 416 15.21 -1.45 -11.17
CA ARG A 416 14.06 -0.94 -10.41
C ARG A 416 12.71 -1.19 -11.06
N LYS A 417 12.67 -1.51 -12.36
CA LYS A 417 11.44 -1.71 -13.13
C LYS A 417 11.53 -3.04 -13.88
N ALA A 418 10.54 -3.90 -13.70
CA ALA A 418 10.31 -5.11 -14.46
C ALA A 418 8.87 -5.57 -14.22
N ARG A 419 8.42 -6.62 -14.89
CA ARG A 419 7.23 -7.38 -14.49
C ARG A 419 7.64 -8.78 -14.04
N PHE A 420 7.35 -9.15 -12.80
CA PHE A 420 7.76 -10.46 -12.25
C PHE A 420 6.54 -11.33 -11.95
N PHE A 421 6.31 -12.37 -12.75
CA PHE A 421 5.17 -13.27 -12.62
C PHE A 421 5.62 -14.62 -12.10
N VAL A 422 4.97 -15.10 -11.04
CA VAL A 422 5.12 -16.46 -10.57
C VAL A 422 3.82 -17.21 -10.84
N VAL A 423 3.93 -18.29 -11.59
CA VAL A 423 2.80 -19.15 -11.90
C VAL A 423 2.95 -20.43 -11.08
N THR A 424 1.91 -20.76 -10.34
CA THR A 424 1.78 -22.00 -9.59
C THR A 424 0.67 -22.85 -10.19
N GLU A 425 0.68 -24.15 -9.91
CA GLU A 425 -0.42 -25.05 -10.24
C GLU A 425 -0.81 -25.82 -8.99
N HIS A 426 -2.10 -25.72 -8.61
CA HIS A 426 -2.65 -26.25 -7.37
C HIS A 426 -1.91 -25.77 -6.11
N ALA A 427 -1.56 -24.49 -5.98
CA ALA A 427 -0.93 -23.97 -4.75
C ALA A 427 -1.94 -23.55 -3.68
N GLN A 428 -3.12 -23.08 -4.09
CA GLN A 428 -4.16 -22.58 -3.19
C GLN A 428 -5.44 -23.41 -3.35
N PRO A 429 -6.15 -23.71 -2.25
CA PRO A 429 -7.48 -24.27 -2.33
C PRO A 429 -8.47 -23.15 -2.72
N VAL A 430 -8.94 -23.18 -3.96
CA VAL A 430 -9.92 -22.22 -4.49
C VAL A 430 -11.33 -22.80 -4.43
N ALA A 431 -11.51 -24.01 -4.97
CA ALA A 431 -12.72 -24.83 -4.86
C ALA A 431 -12.63 -25.78 -3.65
N ASP A 432 -13.79 -26.26 -3.18
CA ASP A 432 -13.86 -27.12 -1.98
C ASP A 432 -13.17 -28.49 -2.19
N GLU A 433 -13.12 -28.98 -3.43
CA GLU A 433 -12.49 -30.23 -3.83
C GLU A 433 -11.01 -30.13 -4.19
N ASP A 434 -10.43 -28.92 -4.17
CA ASP A 434 -9.04 -28.70 -4.55
C ASP A 434 -8.08 -29.43 -3.61
N ARG A 435 -7.03 -30.00 -4.20
CA ARG A 435 -5.95 -30.68 -3.46
C ARG A 435 -4.65 -29.90 -3.64
N PRO A 436 -4.38 -28.89 -2.78
CA PRO A 436 -3.21 -28.06 -2.95
C PRO A 436 -1.91 -28.84 -2.69
N VAL A 437 -0.86 -28.47 -3.40
CA VAL A 437 0.52 -28.92 -3.22
C VAL A 437 1.21 -27.93 -2.29
N PRO A 438 1.46 -28.28 -1.01
CA PRO A 438 1.93 -27.32 0.00
C PRO A 438 3.24 -26.63 -0.37
N GLU A 439 4.15 -27.32 -1.06
CA GLU A 439 5.44 -26.78 -1.46
C GLU A 439 5.31 -25.63 -2.46
N ARG A 440 4.31 -25.69 -3.36
CA ARG A 440 4.00 -24.61 -4.31
C ARG A 440 3.31 -23.44 -3.63
N ALA A 441 2.60 -23.68 -2.52
CA ALA A 441 2.01 -22.62 -1.71
C ALA A 441 3.08 -21.75 -1.02
N ALA A 442 4.27 -22.31 -0.74
CA ALA A 442 5.32 -21.60 0.00
C ALA A 442 5.80 -20.32 -0.71
N VAL A 443 5.77 -20.29 -2.04
CA VAL A 443 6.20 -19.12 -2.83
C VAL A 443 5.22 -17.93 -2.71
N TRP A 444 3.97 -18.16 -2.31
CA TRP A 444 2.96 -17.10 -2.22
C TRP A 444 3.31 -16.05 -1.17
N GLY A 445 3.77 -16.48 0.01
CA GLY A 445 4.21 -15.57 1.06
C GLY A 445 5.40 -14.71 0.62
N LEU A 446 6.37 -15.34 -0.05
CA LEU A 446 7.55 -14.67 -0.60
C LEU A 446 7.17 -13.57 -1.59
N ILE A 447 6.32 -13.88 -2.58
CA ILE A 447 5.98 -12.91 -3.63
C ILE A 447 5.11 -11.76 -3.09
N ARG A 448 4.28 -12.01 -2.08
CA ARG A 448 3.56 -10.94 -1.37
C ARG A 448 4.51 -9.99 -0.63
N THR A 449 5.56 -10.51 -0.01
CA THR A 449 6.62 -9.69 0.59
C THR A 449 7.40 -8.92 -0.48
N ALA A 450 7.77 -9.58 -1.58
CA ALA A 450 8.47 -8.94 -2.69
C ALA A 450 7.65 -7.80 -3.32
N ALA A 451 6.31 -7.88 -3.34
CA ALA A 451 5.46 -6.79 -3.81
C ALA A 451 5.52 -5.53 -2.93
N VAL A 452 5.87 -5.68 -1.63
CA VAL A 452 6.08 -4.56 -0.70
C VAL A 452 7.51 -4.02 -0.81
N GLU A 453 8.51 -4.91 -0.89
CA GLU A 453 9.94 -4.52 -0.92
C GLU A 453 10.40 -4.01 -2.30
N TYR A 454 9.88 -4.59 -3.39
CA TYR A 454 10.26 -4.31 -4.76
C TYR A 454 9.05 -3.91 -5.62
N PRO A 455 8.29 -2.86 -5.26
CA PRO A 455 7.04 -2.51 -5.95
C PRO A 455 7.23 -2.20 -7.44
N GLY A 456 8.42 -1.72 -7.83
CA GLY A 456 8.75 -1.44 -9.23
C GLY A 456 8.91 -2.68 -10.11
N LEU A 457 9.16 -3.87 -9.54
CA LEU A 457 9.16 -5.16 -10.27
C LEU A 457 7.75 -5.71 -10.51
N ARG A 458 6.73 -5.04 -9.97
CA ARG A 458 5.31 -5.41 -10.06
C ARG A 458 5.06 -6.92 -9.89
N PRO A 459 5.50 -7.53 -8.77
CA PRO A 459 5.36 -8.98 -8.60
C PRO A 459 3.90 -9.42 -8.60
N ARG A 460 3.60 -10.52 -9.30
CA ARG A 460 2.25 -11.09 -9.42
C ARG A 460 2.27 -12.61 -9.28
N LEU A 461 1.18 -13.13 -8.73
CA LEU A 461 0.91 -14.56 -8.65
C LEU A 461 -0.18 -14.93 -9.66
N VAL A 462 -0.16 -16.17 -10.12
CA VAL A 462 -1.25 -16.81 -10.86
C VAL A 462 -1.26 -18.28 -10.43
N ASP A 463 -2.35 -18.77 -9.84
CA ASP A 463 -2.52 -20.19 -9.58
C ASP A 463 -3.39 -20.82 -10.65
N LEU A 464 -2.85 -21.81 -11.36
CA LEU A 464 -3.57 -22.55 -12.37
C LEU A 464 -4.37 -23.68 -11.69
N GLY A 465 -5.66 -23.72 -12.01
CA GLY A 465 -6.51 -24.87 -11.76
C GLY A 465 -6.35 -25.94 -12.85
N PRO A 466 -7.19 -26.98 -12.86
CA PRO A 466 -7.20 -27.98 -13.92
C PRO A 466 -7.72 -27.35 -15.23
N VAL A 467 -6.84 -26.71 -15.98
CA VAL A 467 -7.17 -26.05 -17.25
C VAL A 467 -7.32 -27.09 -18.36
N GLY A 468 -8.22 -26.84 -19.33
CA GLY A 468 -8.52 -27.68 -20.50
C GLY A 468 -7.39 -27.86 -21.53
N GLY A 469 -6.13 -27.95 -21.08
CA GLY A 469 -4.92 -28.15 -21.90
C GLY A 469 -3.87 -27.05 -21.71
N ALA A 470 -2.61 -27.37 -22.01
CA ALA A 470 -1.46 -26.46 -21.83
C ALA A 470 -1.54 -25.17 -22.66
N GLU A 471 -2.18 -25.21 -23.84
CA GLU A 471 -2.37 -24.04 -24.70
C GLU A 471 -3.35 -23.03 -24.09
N ALA A 472 -4.46 -23.50 -23.53
CA ALA A 472 -5.42 -22.65 -22.80
C ALA A 472 -4.79 -22.06 -21.53
N ALA A 473 -3.99 -22.85 -20.80
CA ALA A 473 -3.23 -22.38 -19.65
C ALA A 473 -2.20 -21.30 -20.05
N ALA A 474 -1.45 -21.51 -21.13
CA ALA A 474 -0.50 -20.51 -21.65
C ALA A 474 -1.20 -19.23 -22.12
N GLY A 475 -2.36 -19.36 -22.78
CA GLY A 475 -3.19 -18.21 -23.15
C GLY A 475 -3.68 -17.43 -21.93
N SER A 476 -3.97 -18.12 -20.83
CA SER A 476 -4.35 -17.53 -19.53
C SER A 476 -3.17 -16.84 -18.85
N VAL A 477 -1.98 -17.47 -18.87
CA VAL A 477 -0.73 -16.84 -18.41
C VAL A 477 -0.47 -15.58 -19.21
N ALA A 478 -0.45 -15.64 -20.54
CA ALA A 478 -0.26 -14.47 -21.40
C ALA A 478 -1.33 -13.38 -21.16
N ALA A 479 -2.59 -13.75 -20.94
CA ALA A 479 -3.65 -12.78 -20.60
C ALA A 479 -3.38 -12.10 -19.25
N ALA A 480 -2.87 -12.84 -18.27
CA ALA A 480 -2.48 -12.30 -16.97
C ALA A 480 -1.26 -11.35 -17.07
N LEU A 481 -0.36 -11.57 -18.04
CA LEU A 481 0.80 -10.71 -18.35
C LEU A 481 0.38 -9.35 -18.95
N ALA A 482 -0.73 -9.33 -19.70
CA ALA A 482 -1.20 -8.19 -20.48
C ALA A 482 -2.11 -7.20 -19.72
N ARG A 483 -2.31 -7.36 -18.41
CA ARG A 483 -3.07 -6.43 -17.53
C ARG A 483 -2.36 -5.09 -17.29
N THR A 484 -1.85 -4.47 -18.34
CA THR A 484 -1.33 -3.10 -18.28
C THR A 484 -2.07 -2.31 -19.33
N ALA A 485 -2.99 -1.49 -18.86
CA ALA A 485 -3.47 -0.21 -19.38
C ALA A 485 -4.55 0.19 -18.36
N SER A 486 -4.56 1.45 -17.93
CA SER A 486 -5.42 1.98 -16.88
C SER A 486 -6.84 1.36 -16.83
N ALA A 487 -7.12 0.48 -15.86
CA ALA A 487 -8.48 0.18 -15.47
C ALA A 487 -8.89 1.19 -14.39
N GLY A 488 -9.54 2.26 -14.84
CA GLY A 488 -10.41 3.05 -13.99
C GLY A 488 -11.54 2.18 -13.43
N THR A 489 -11.99 2.53 -12.23
CA THR A 489 -13.28 2.15 -11.65
C THR A 489 -13.65 0.66 -11.72
N ALA A 490 -13.18 -0.12 -10.76
CA ALA A 490 -13.92 -1.27 -10.24
C ALA A 490 -13.60 -1.45 -8.75
N SER A 491 -14.65 -1.31 -7.92
CA SER A 491 -14.82 -1.74 -6.53
C SER A 491 -13.57 -1.95 -5.66
N ALA A 492 -13.38 -1.04 -4.70
CA ALA A 492 -12.33 -1.11 -3.69
C ALA A 492 -12.79 -1.93 -2.47
N ASP A 493 -12.78 -3.25 -2.60
CA ASP A 493 -12.55 -4.20 -1.51
C ASP A 493 -11.70 -5.33 -2.09
N GLY A 494 -10.40 -5.32 -1.80
CA GLY A 494 -9.50 -6.37 -2.27
C GLY A 494 -8.05 -5.93 -2.32
N VAL A 495 -7.24 -6.51 -1.44
CA VAL A 495 -5.82 -6.75 -1.75
C VAL A 495 -5.78 -7.44 -3.12
N PRO A 496 -4.95 -7.03 -4.09
CA PRO A 496 -4.91 -7.74 -5.35
C PRO A 496 -4.21 -9.08 -5.12
N ALA A 497 -5.00 -10.08 -4.76
CA ALA A 497 -4.69 -11.49 -4.92
C ALA A 497 -5.13 -11.83 -6.34
N ASP A 498 -4.25 -11.60 -7.31
CA ASP A 498 -4.44 -12.23 -8.61
C ASP A 498 -4.05 -13.71 -8.43
N GLY A 499 -5.04 -14.58 -8.48
CA GLY A 499 -4.93 -16.01 -8.68
C GLY A 499 -6.16 -16.38 -9.49
N VAL A 500 -5.98 -16.75 -10.76
CA VAL A 500 -7.08 -17.08 -11.66
C VAL A 500 -7.04 -18.58 -11.88
N PRO A 501 -7.98 -19.38 -11.34
CA PRO A 501 -8.16 -20.73 -11.83
C PRO A 501 -8.73 -20.63 -13.25
N ALA A 502 -7.98 -21.11 -14.23
CA ALA A 502 -8.52 -21.29 -15.57
C ALA A 502 -9.35 -22.59 -15.57
N GLY A 503 -10.66 -22.45 -15.36
CA GLY A 503 -11.66 -23.51 -15.51
C GLY A 503 -12.68 -23.08 -16.56
N THR A 504 -12.99 -23.96 -17.51
CA THR A 504 -13.95 -23.72 -18.59
C THR A 504 -15.31 -24.29 -18.22
N ALA A 505 -16.34 -23.45 -18.33
CA ALA A 505 -17.63 -23.76 -18.93
C ALA A 505 -18.19 -22.46 -19.52
#